data_AF-A0A2N1DH22-F1
#
_entry.id   AF-A0A2N1DH22-F1
#
_cell.length_a   1.000
_cell.length_b   1.000
_cell.length_c   1.000
_cell.angle_alpha   90.00
_cell.angle_beta   90.00
_cell.angle_gamma   90.00
#
_symmetry.space_group_name_H-M   'P 1'
#
loop_
_entity.id
_entity.type
_entity.pdbx_description
1 polymer ?
#
loop_
_entity_poly.entity_id
_entity_poly.type
_entity_poly.pdbx_seq_one_letter_code
_entity_poly.pdbx_strand_id
1 'polypeptide(L)'
;MAGHPKDRIRFTTDKSLLKLASEISLITSPDSIVFYAEDEGAKLAKQFVSNNSKYKRLDEIVNTTKEGRFLWSSITVHNRPWSDFEEIWWELSWRLARAAKGKVHVFGPTRLIKDRPLADYKHKFTTGAYANTVFEKVELPELEQNENVSEIFYNGQSFK
;
A
#
# COMPACT_ATOMS: atom_id res chain seq x y z
N MET A 1 -14.44 -28.74 13.89
CA MET A 1 -14.41 -27.85 15.06
C MET A 1 -14.04 -26.46 14.57
N ALA A 2 -14.98 -25.52 14.62
CA ALA A 2 -14.74 -24.13 14.21
C ALA A 2 -14.09 -23.38 15.38
N GLY A 3 -12.99 -22.68 15.14
CA GLY A 3 -12.22 -21.95 16.17
C GLY A 3 -13.06 -20.93 16.93
N HIS A 4 -12.76 -20.76 18.22
CA HIS A 4 -13.47 -19.90 19.14
C HIS A 4 -13.25 -18.42 18.74
N PRO A 5 -14.18 -17.48 18.95
CA PRO A 5 -13.96 -16.05 18.69
C PRO A 5 -12.76 -15.42 19.44
N LYS A 6 -12.20 -16.14 20.43
CA LYS A 6 -10.99 -15.78 21.18
C LYS A 6 -9.69 -16.20 20.47
N ASP A 7 -9.78 -17.03 19.44
CA ASP A 7 -8.68 -17.39 18.53
C ASP A 7 -8.46 -16.30 17.46
N ARG A 8 -9.26 -15.22 17.49
CA ARG A 8 -8.97 -13.99 16.75
C ARG A 8 -7.73 -13.35 17.38
N ILE A 9 -6.59 -13.60 16.74
CA ILE A 9 -5.31 -12.94 17.00
C ILE A 9 -5.58 -11.45 17.25
N ARG A 10 -5.22 -11.02 18.46
CA ARG A 10 -5.40 -9.66 18.96
C ARG A 10 -4.58 -8.74 18.05
N PHE A 11 -5.22 -7.89 17.26
CA PHE A 11 -4.53 -6.80 16.57
C PHE A 11 -3.92 -5.89 17.65
N THR A 12 -2.60 -5.85 17.72
CA THR A 12 -1.85 -5.09 18.74
C THR A 12 -0.88 -4.12 18.09
N THR A 13 -1.37 -3.31 17.15
CA THR A 13 -0.53 -2.27 16.56
C THR A 13 0.03 -1.37 17.65
N ASP A 14 1.35 -1.19 17.63
CA ASP A 14 2.05 -0.34 18.58
C ASP A 14 1.65 1.11 18.36
N LYS A 15 0.97 1.70 19.35
CA LYS A 15 0.48 3.09 19.31
C LYS A 15 1.60 4.10 19.07
N SER A 16 2.82 3.81 19.54
CA SER A 16 3.98 4.70 19.37
C SER A 16 4.47 4.67 17.92
N LEU A 17 4.49 3.48 17.30
CA LEU A 17 4.84 3.34 15.88
C LEU A 17 3.76 3.92 14.97
N LEU A 18 2.48 3.75 15.32
CA LEU A 18 1.37 4.38 14.59
C LEU A 18 1.43 5.91 14.68
N LYS A 19 1.69 6.45 15.87
CA LYS A 19 1.90 7.89 16.05
C LYS A 19 3.08 8.37 15.19
N LEU A 20 4.20 7.66 15.21
CA LEU A 20 5.35 7.98 14.37
C LEU A 20 5.00 7.96 12.87
N ALA A 21 4.21 6.97 12.43
CA ALA A 21 3.72 6.87 11.07
C ALA A 21 2.86 8.06 10.64
N SER A 22 2.06 8.62 11.55
CA SER A 22 1.25 9.82 11.30
C SER A 22 2.08 11.12 11.25
N GLU A 23 3.27 11.13 11.85
CA GLU A 23 4.12 12.32 12.00
C GLU A 23 5.24 12.41 10.95
N ILE A 24 5.68 11.29 10.37
CA ILE A 24 6.74 11.28 9.35
C ILE A 24 6.34 12.14 8.15
N SER A 25 7.27 12.95 7.66
CA SER A 25 7.07 13.74 6.44
C SER A 25 7.19 12.87 5.20
N LEU A 26 6.10 12.76 4.43
CA LEU A 26 6.07 12.08 3.14
C LEU A 26 6.24 13.12 2.02
N ILE A 27 7.49 13.52 1.76
CA ILE A 27 7.78 14.54 0.75
C ILE A 27 7.61 13.95 -0.64
N THR A 28 6.58 14.41 -1.36
CA THR A 28 6.26 14.01 -2.73
C THR A 28 6.59 15.13 -3.72
N SER A 29 6.99 14.75 -4.94
CA SER A 29 7.05 15.67 -6.08
C SER A 29 5.93 15.29 -7.07
N PRO A 30 5.46 16.24 -7.89
CA PRO A 30 4.51 15.90 -8.96
C PRO A 30 5.08 14.83 -9.90
N ASP A 31 4.21 13.94 -10.36
CA ASP A 31 4.53 12.86 -11.32
C ASP A 31 5.68 11.95 -10.87
N SER A 32 5.79 11.69 -9.56
CA SER A 32 6.91 10.91 -9.01
C SER A 32 6.48 9.70 -8.18
N ILE A 33 5.19 9.50 -7.92
CA ILE A 33 4.75 8.50 -6.93
C ILE A 33 4.37 7.18 -7.61
N VAL A 34 4.86 6.09 -7.01
CA VAL A 34 4.59 4.72 -7.45
C VAL A 34 3.99 3.92 -6.30
N PHE A 35 2.79 3.39 -6.52
CA PHE A 35 2.14 2.41 -5.65
C PHE A 35 2.31 1.01 -6.21
N TYR A 36 2.15 0.01 -5.35
CA TYR A 36 2.11 -1.37 -5.80
C TYR A 36 1.24 -2.26 -4.92
N ALA A 37 0.69 -3.30 -5.53
CA ALA A 37 -0.12 -4.29 -4.85
C ALA A 37 0.51 -5.69 -5.01
N GLU A 38 0.59 -6.39 -3.88
CA GLU A 38 1.13 -7.76 -3.79
C GLU A 38 2.60 -7.88 -4.24
N ASP A 39 3.14 -9.10 -4.14
CA ASP A 39 4.54 -9.38 -4.46
C ASP A 39 4.85 -9.16 -5.95
N GLU A 40 3.88 -9.41 -6.83
CA GLU A 40 4.02 -9.18 -8.27
C GLU A 40 4.17 -7.68 -8.56
N GLY A 41 3.29 -6.85 -7.99
CA GLY A 41 3.37 -5.40 -8.11
C GLY A 41 4.67 -4.86 -7.53
N ALA A 42 5.10 -5.38 -6.37
CA ALA A 42 6.35 -4.95 -5.73
C ALA A 42 7.58 -5.17 -6.64
N LYS A 43 7.63 -6.31 -7.34
CA LYS A 43 8.72 -6.61 -8.30
C LYS A 43 8.69 -5.66 -9.50
N LEU A 44 7.52 -5.45 -10.09
CA LEU A 44 7.35 -4.56 -11.24
C LEU A 44 7.66 -3.11 -10.89
N ALA A 45 7.15 -2.62 -9.76
CA ALA A 45 7.41 -1.27 -9.27
C ALA A 45 8.90 -1.05 -8.98
N LYS A 46 9.58 -2.04 -8.38
CA LYS A 46 11.03 -1.99 -8.15
C LYS A 46 11.81 -1.86 -9.46
N GLN A 47 11.45 -2.65 -10.47
CA GLN A 47 12.08 -2.57 -11.80
C GLN A 47 11.80 -1.23 -12.49
N PHE A 48 10.58 -0.70 -12.35
CA PHE A 48 10.21 0.59 -12.91
C PHE A 48 11.02 1.73 -12.29
N VAL A 49 11.11 1.79 -10.95
CA VAL A 49 11.88 2.83 -10.26
C VAL A 49 13.38 2.70 -10.51
N SER A 50 13.94 1.48 -10.59
CA SER A 50 15.36 1.31 -10.92
C SER A 50 15.72 1.86 -12.29
N ASN A 51 14.78 1.83 -13.23
CA ASN A 51 14.96 2.38 -14.58
C ASN A 51 14.59 3.86 -14.68
N ASN A 52 13.87 4.41 -13.69
CA ASN A 52 13.34 5.76 -13.72
C ASN A 52 13.53 6.42 -12.33
N SER A 53 14.72 6.96 -12.07
CA SER A 53 15.13 7.49 -10.75
C SER A 53 14.30 8.67 -10.23
N LYS A 54 13.50 9.32 -11.09
CA LYS A 54 12.53 10.34 -10.68
C LYS A 54 11.45 9.76 -9.76
N TYR A 55 11.06 8.51 -9.99
CA TYR A 55 9.95 7.89 -9.29
C TYR A 55 10.36 7.31 -7.95
N LYS A 56 9.42 7.28 -7.00
CA LYS A 56 9.65 6.77 -5.65
C LYS A 56 8.44 6.00 -5.17
N ARG A 57 8.71 4.86 -4.53
CA ARG A 57 7.74 4.07 -3.78
C ARG A 57 7.67 4.52 -2.32
N LEU A 58 6.65 4.05 -1.59
CA LEU A 58 6.47 4.36 -0.17
C LEU A 58 7.74 4.04 0.64
N ASP A 59 8.36 2.88 0.40
CA ASP A 59 9.58 2.47 1.10
C ASP A 59 10.74 3.45 0.89
N GLU A 60 10.91 3.95 -0.32
CA GLU A 60 11.97 4.92 -0.64
C GLU A 60 11.71 6.30 -0.02
N ILE A 61 10.44 6.71 0.05
CA ILE A 61 10.04 7.99 0.65
C ILE A 61 10.23 7.94 2.16
N VAL A 62 9.74 6.88 2.81
CA VAL A 62 9.85 6.70 4.27
C VAL A 62 11.32 6.64 4.68
N ASN A 63 12.20 6.00 3.91
CA ASN A 63 13.62 5.90 4.25
C ASN A 63 14.43 7.21 4.10
N THR A 64 13.82 8.32 3.66
CA THR A 64 14.52 9.61 3.53
C THR A 64 14.86 10.26 4.87
N THR A 65 14.00 10.13 5.87
CA THR A 65 14.16 10.73 7.20
C THR A 65 14.76 9.75 8.21
N LYS A 66 15.30 10.23 9.33
CA LYS A 66 15.83 9.35 10.39
C LYS A 66 14.69 8.56 11.05
N GLU A 67 13.59 9.26 11.30
CA GLU A 67 12.35 8.77 11.89
C GLU A 67 11.72 7.69 11.01
N GLY A 68 11.68 7.93 9.69
CA GLY A 68 11.14 6.97 8.74
C GLY A 68 12.02 5.74 8.57
N ARG A 69 13.36 5.87 8.56
CA ARG A 69 14.25 4.69 8.62
C ARG A 69 14.02 3.85 9.87
N PHE A 70 13.84 4.49 11.03
CA PHE A 70 13.52 3.79 12.28
C PHE A 70 12.17 3.06 12.18
N LEU A 71 11.11 3.75 11.72
CA LEU A 71 9.80 3.12 11.51
C LEU A 71 9.91 1.94 10.54
N TRP A 72 10.53 2.15 9.38
CA TRP A 72 10.70 1.14 8.35
C TRP A 72 11.40 -0.11 8.89
N SER A 73 12.50 0.08 9.61
CA SER A 73 13.23 -1.03 10.24
C SER A 73 12.40 -1.77 11.29
N SER A 74 11.45 -1.10 11.95
CA SER A 74 10.59 -1.68 12.99
C SER A 74 9.45 -2.52 12.42
N ILE A 75 8.90 -2.12 11.26
CA ILE A 75 7.75 -2.80 10.62
C ILE A 75 8.15 -3.84 9.58
N THR A 76 9.43 -3.89 9.18
CA THR A 76 9.95 -4.90 8.22
C THR A 76 10.72 -6.04 8.90
N VAL A 77 10.70 -6.12 10.23
CA VAL A 77 11.35 -7.22 10.98
C VAL A 77 10.67 -8.56 10.66
N HIS A 78 11.45 -9.52 10.15
CA HIS A 78 10.97 -10.79 9.57
C HIS A 78 10.29 -11.80 10.52
N ASN A 79 9.95 -11.43 11.75
CA ASN A 79 9.44 -12.37 12.76
C ASN A 79 8.09 -11.95 13.38
N ARG A 80 7.43 -10.92 12.86
CA ARG A 80 6.09 -10.50 13.32
C ARG A 80 5.03 -10.64 12.23
N PRO A 81 3.79 -11.00 12.59
CA PRO A 81 2.67 -11.01 11.64
C PRO A 81 2.45 -9.65 10.99
N TRP A 82 2.11 -9.64 9.69
CA TRP A 82 1.75 -8.40 8.98
C TRP A 82 0.59 -7.66 9.65
N SER A 83 -0.37 -8.39 10.23
CA SER A 83 -1.53 -7.86 10.95
C SER A 83 -1.16 -6.95 12.13
N ASP A 84 0.03 -7.12 12.72
CA ASP A 84 0.48 -6.28 13.82
C ASP A 84 0.82 -4.86 13.33
N PHE A 85 1.10 -4.71 12.04
CA PHE A 85 1.49 -3.44 11.42
C PHE A 85 0.46 -2.94 10.41
N GLU A 86 -0.69 -3.61 10.28
CA GLU A 86 -1.73 -3.28 9.29
C GLU A 86 -2.13 -1.81 9.36
N GLU A 87 -2.45 -1.29 10.55
CA GLU A 87 -2.83 0.11 10.74
C GLU A 87 -1.68 1.09 10.38
N ILE A 88 -0.42 0.70 10.59
CA ILE A 88 0.74 1.53 10.22
C ILE A 88 0.87 1.60 8.69
N TRP A 89 0.75 0.46 8.02
CA TRP A 89 0.75 0.41 6.55
C TRP A 89 -0.41 1.21 5.97
N TRP A 90 -1.60 1.10 6.57
CA TRP A 90 -2.77 1.88 6.16
C TRP A 90 -2.53 3.38 6.32
N GLU A 91 -2.05 3.82 7.48
CA GLU A 91 -1.79 5.24 7.75
C GLU A 91 -0.78 5.82 6.74
N LEU A 92 0.35 5.15 6.52
CA LEU A 92 1.37 5.59 5.57
C LEU A 92 0.83 5.65 4.13
N SER A 93 0.09 4.62 3.72
CA SER A 93 -0.46 4.50 2.36
C SER A 93 -1.56 5.54 2.10
N TRP A 94 -2.45 5.73 3.08
CA TRP A 94 -3.50 6.76 3.07
C TRP A 94 -2.91 8.16 2.94
N ARG A 95 -1.93 8.51 3.78
CA ARG A 95 -1.26 9.80 3.73
C ARG A 95 -0.52 10.01 2.40
N LEU A 96 0.13 8.98 1.87
CA LEU A 96 0.83 9.06 0.58
C LEU A 96 -0.14 9.30 -0.58
N ALA A 97 -1.27 8.60 -0.62
CA ALA A 97 -2.28 8.77 -1.66
C ALA A 97 -2.86 10.19 -1.69
N ARG A 98 -3.13 10.77 -0.52
CA ARG A 98 -3.60 12.17 -0.39
C ARG A 98 -2.53 13.21 -0.72
N ALA A 99 -1.26 12.88 -0.50
CA ALA A 99 -0.13 13.74 -0.83
C ALA A 99 0.32 13.62 -2.30
N ALA A 100 -0.18 12.63 -3.04
CA ALA A 100 0.17 12.43 -4.45
C ALA A 100 -0.34 13.59 -5.32
N LYS A 101 0.42 13.91 -6.37
CA LYS A 101 0.13 15.01 -7.30
C LYS A 101 0.55 14.64 -8.71
N GLY A 102 -0.23 15.07 -9.69
CA GLY A 102 0.00 14.79 -11.11
C GLY A 102 -0.27 13.33 -11.45
N LYS A 103 0.63 12.72 -12.22
CA LYS A 103 0.54 11.35 -12.70
C LYS A 103 1.02 10.36 -11.64
N VAL A 104 0.21 9.36 -11.36
CA VAL A 104 0.51 8.31 -10.40
C VAL A 104 0.62 6.98 -11.13
N HIS A 105 1.64 6.19 -10.82
CA HIS A 105 1.78 4.84 -11.37
C HIS A 105 1.48 3.80 -10.30
N VAL A 106 0.76 2.75 -10.67
CA VAL A 106 0.38 1.63 -9.83
C VAL A 106 0.81 0.35 -10.54
N PHE A 107 1.45 -0.56 -9.81
CA PHE A 107 1.80 -1.88 -10.33
C PHE A 107 1.16 -3.00 -9.52
N GLY A 108 0.61 -4.01 -10.17
CA GLY A 108 -0.01 -5.13 -9.48
C GLY A 108 -0.58 -6.18 -10.42
N PRO A 109 -1.13 -7.27 -9.89
CA PRO A 109 -1.70 -8.32 -10.72
C PRO A 109 -2.92 -7.80 -11.50
N THR A 110 -3.03 -8.14 -12.78
CA THR A 110 -4.11 -7.65 -13.67
C THR A 110 -5.53 -7.93 -13.14
N ARG A 111 -5.67 -8.86 -12.19
CA ARG A 111 -6.96 -9.16 -11.54
C ARG A 111 -7.55 -7.98 -10.77
N LEU A 112 -6.75 -7.03 -10.30
CA LEU A 112 -7.23 -5.89 -9.50
C LEU A 112 -7.92 -4.80 -10.34
N ILE A 113 -7.77 -4.84 -11.67
CA ILE A 113 -8.33 -3.83 -12.59
C ILE A 113 -9.38 -4.39 -13.55
N LYS A 114 -9.62 -5.70 -13.53
CA LYS A 114 -10.69 -6.30 -14.32
C LYS A 114 -11.98 -6.17 -13.53
N ASP A 115 -12.99 -5.51 -14.10
CA ASP A 115 -14.37 -5.54 -13.62
C ASP A 115 -14.83 -7.01 -13.58
N ARG A 116 -14.65 -7.66 -12.43
CA ARG A 116 -15.18 -8.99 -12.17
C ARG A 116 -16.36 -8.86 -11.22
N PRO A 117 -17.40 -9.67 -11.41
CA PRO A 117 -18.46 -9.79 -10.42
C PRO A 117 -17.83 -10.11 -9.05
N LEU A 118 -18.20 -9.38 -7.99
CA LEU A 118 -17.79 -9.65 -6.61
C LEU A 118 -17.97 -11.13 -6.21
N ALA A 119 -18.92 -11.83 -6.84
CA ALA A 119 -19.18 -13.26 -6.66
C ALA A 119 -17.99 -14.18 -7.02
N ASP A 120 -17.12 -13.75 -7.94
CA ASP A 120 -15.96 -14.52 -8.40
C ASP A 120 -14.74 -14.41 -7.47
N TYR A 121 -14.82 -13.54 -6.45
CA TYR A 121 -13.83 -13.48 -5.36
C TYR A 121 -14.07 -14.55 -4.29
N LYS A 122 -14.86 -15.59 -4.56
CA LYS A 122 -14.86 -16.81 -3.73
C LYS A 122 -13.53 -17.53 -3.91
N HIS A 123 -12.58 -17.18 -3.04
CA HIS A 123 -11.27 -17.80 -2.92
C HIS A 123 -11.38 -19.32 -2.86
N LYS A 124 -10.89 -20.00 -3.91
CA LYS A 124 -10.76 -21.47 -3.90
C LYS A 124 -9.64 -21.98 -2.98
N PHE A 125 -8.84 -21.12 -2.36
CA PHE A 125 -7.72 -21.54 -1.49
C PHE A 125 -7.38 -20.62 -0.31
N THR A 126 -8.30 -19.80 0.19
CA THR A 126 -8.07 -19.08 1.47
C THR A 126 -9.39 -18.91 2.22
N THR A 127 -9.45 -19.45 3.44
CA THR A 127 -10.60 -19.41 4.36
C THR A 127 -10.79 -18.04 5.01
N GLY A 128 -10.74 -16.97 4.22
CA GLY A 128 -10.97 -15.62 4.71
C GLY A 128 -11.31 -14.67 3.58
N ALA A 129 -12.45 -13.98 3.71
CA ALA A 129 -12.88 -12.86 2.88
C ALA A 129 -12.01 -11.60 3.12
N TYR A 130 -10.69 -11.75 3.03
CA TYR A 130 -9.66 -10.72 3.30
C TYR A 130 -8.90 -10.30 2.05
N ALA A 131 -9.49 -10.46 0.88
CA ALA A 131 -8.79 -10.35 -0.40
C ALA A 131 -8.82 -8.97 -1.04
N ASN A 132 -8.81 -7.92 -0.21
CA ASN A 132 -8.63 -6.56 -0.72
C ASN A 132 -7.29 -6.07 -0.18
N THR A 133 -6.37 -5.79 -1.09
CA THR A 133 -5.03 -5.25 -0.82
C THR A 133 -5.12 -3.88 -0.13
N VAL A 134 -4.04 -3.41 0.50
CA VAL A 134 -3.97 -2.01 1.00
C VAL A 134 -4.28 -1.02 -0.13
N PHE A 135 -3.83 -1.32 -1.34
CA PHE A 135 -4.16 -0.56 -2.54
C PHE A 135 -5.68 -0.43 -2.74
N GLU A 136 -6.42 -1.54 -2.80
CA GLU A 136 -7.88 -1.52 -3.04
C GLU A 136 -8.67 -0.89 -1.89
N LYS A 137 -8.22 -1.06 -0.64
CA LYS A 137 -8.95 -0.57 0.53
C LYS A 137 -8.69 0.89 0.86
N VAL A 138 -7.47 1.37 0.58
CA VAL A 138 -6.96 2.62 1.13
C VAL A 138 -6.43 3.54 0.05
N GLU A 139 -5.50 3.07 -0.79
CA GLU A 139 -4.80 3.95 -1.73
C GLU A 139 -5.70 4.37 -2.89
N LEU A 140 -6.38 3.42 -3.52
CA LEU A 140 -7.20 3.67 -4.70
C LEU A 140 -8.36 4.65 -4.42
N PRO A 141 -9.18 4.48 -3.36
CA PRO A 141 -10.25 5.44 -3.06
C PRO A 141 -9.73 6.87 -2.83
N GLU A 142 -8.58 7.02 -2.18
CA GLU A 142 -7.98 8.33 -1.93
C GLU A 142 -7.38 8.94 -3.19
N LEU A 143 -6.79 8.13 -4.08
CA LEU A 143 -6.28 8.60 -5.37
C LEU A 143 -7.41 9.07 -6.29
N GLU A 144 -8.53 8.34 -6.34
CA GLU A 144 -9.70 8.70 -7.15
C GLU A 144 -10.38 10.00 -6.67
N GLN A 145 -10.31 10.29 -5.36
CA GLN A 145 -10.88 11.50 -4.76
C GLN A 145 -9.91 12.68 -4.70
N ASN A 146 -8.63 12.48 -5.01
CA ASN A 146 -7.61 13.52 -4.90
C ASN A 146 -7.58 14.39 -6.15
N GLU A 147 -8.12 15.61 -6.05
CA GLU A 147 -8.18 16.62 -7.13
C GLU A 147 -6.80 16.99 -7.71
N ASN A 148 -5.71 16.73 -6.97
CA ASN A 148 -4.34 17.01 -7.45
C ASN A 148 -3.77 15.87 -8.31
N VAL A 149 -4.42 14.70 -8.34
CA VAL A 149 -4.04 13.58 -9.20
C VAL A 149 -4.71 13.77 -10.55
N SER A 150 -3.91 13.89 -11.61
CA SER A 150 -4.42 14.14 -12.95
C SER A 150 -4.73 12.85 -13.70
N GLU A 151 -3.92 11.81 -13.51
CA GLU A 151 -4.03 10.53 -14.20
C GLU A 151 -3.46 9.42 -13.32
N ILE A 152 -4.12 8.26 -13.30
CA ILE A 152 -3.60 7.04 -12.68
C ILE A 152 -3.19 6.09 -13.83
N PHE A 153 -2.02 5.48 -13.72
CA PHE A 153 -1.53 4.46 -14.64
C PHE A 153 -1.41 3.13 -13.93
N TYR A 154 -2.17 2.12 -14.34
CA TYR A 154 -2.03 0.77 -13.82
C TYR A 154 -1.24 -0.11 -14.78
N ASN A 155 -0.10 -0.66 -14.34
CA ASN A 155 0.83 -1.44 -15.16
C ASN A 155 1.19 -0.75 -16.50
N GLY A 156 1.31 0.59 -16.47
CA GLY A 156 1.65 1.40 -17.65
C GLY A 156 0.47 1.71 -18.58
N GLN A 157 -0.75 1.26 -18.27
CA GLN A 157 -1.96 1.62 -19.00
C GLN A 157 -2.73 2.69 -18.23
N SER A 158 -3.33 3.64 -18.96
CA SER A 158 -4.21 4.64 -18.33
C SER A 158 -5.34 3.91 -17.60
N PHE A 159 -5.49 4.21 -16.33
CA PHE A 159 -6.46 3.63 -15.42
C PHE A 159 -7.55 4.67 -15.19
N LYS A 160 -8.64 4.49 -15.96
CA LYS A 160 -9.86 5.31 -15.99
C LYS A 160 -9.64 6.81 -16.15
#